data_AF-A0A955SC78-F1
#
_entry.id   AF-A0A955SC78-F1
#
_cell.length_a   1.000
_cell.length_b   1.000
_cell.length_c   1.000
_cell.angle_alpha   90.00
_cell.angle_beta   90.00
_cell.angle_gamma   90.00
#
_symmetry.space_group_name_H-M   'P 1'
#
loop_
_entity.id
_entity.type
_entity.pdbx_description
1 polymer ?
#
loop_
_entity_poly.entity_id
_entity_poly.type
_entity_poly.pdbx_seq_one_letter_code
_entity_poly.pdbx_strand_id
1 'polypeptide(L)'
;FIPNESAYRDRLIDSTEARTVTYGVEDGSEIHAIDPRVLNNGCFGFVLDTPIGKSPVSLRVPGLHQVQAATAAAAVGVSAGLDLEEIVEGVQSFVGLPGRCEIKELEGGVTIIADHYNANPVSMAAAQRLLESFLERRRVMVVGEMWDLGERSVDYHQQVGERIGSGNIDYLIAVGPKTRDLIAAAKEVGFSQDRIRWYETTDQACEHVEKELKPGDVVLVKGSRGMRLEKVIDALQEGEGNLRRTGGM
;
A
#
# COMPACT_ATOMS: atom_id res chain seq x y z
N PHE A 1 5.08 23.66 -1.22
CA PHE A 1 4.84 22.54 -2.16
C PHE A 1 3.42 22.04 -1.96
N ILE A 2 2.58 22.11 -2.98
CA ILE A 2 1.15 21.79 -2.87
C ILE A 2 0.81 20.64 -3.82
N PRO A 3 0.23 19.53 -3.35
CA PRO A 3 -0.26 18.47 -4.23
C PRO A 3 -1.43 18.99 -5.08
N ASN A 4 -1.35 18.82 -6.39
CA ASN A 4 -2.31 19.38 -7.33
C ASN A 4 -3.69 18.70 -7.24
N GLU A 5 -3.70 17.40 -6.93
CA GLU A 5 -4.91 16.57 -6.83
C GLU A 5 -5.63 16.73 -5.47
N SER A 6 -5.11 17.58 -4.59
CA SER A 6 -5.73 17.80 -3.29
C SER A 6 -6.99 18.62 -3.41
N ALA A 7 -8.08 18.14 -2.81
CA ALA A 7 -9.33 18.90 -2.63
C ALA A 7 -9.13 20.21 -1.84
N TYR A 8 -7.98 20.38 -1.18
CA TYR A 8 -7.61 21.58 -0.45
C TYR A 8 -6.56 22.45 -1.16
N ARG A 9 -6.20 22.14 -2.41
CA ARG A 9 -5.14 22.83 -3.18
C ARG A 9 -5.25 24.35 -3.08
N ASP A 10 -6.38 24.92 -3.47
CA ASP A 10 -6.55 26.38 -3.54
C ASP A 10 -6.48 27.00 -2.14
N ARG A 11 -7.13 26.37 -1.16
CA ARG A 11 -7.01 26.79 0.25
C ARG A 11 -5.58 26.77 0.77
N LEU A 12 -4.78 25.77 0.38
CA LEU A 12 -3.38 25.67 0.79
C LEU A 12 -2.52 26.75 0.11
N ILE A 13 -2.79 27.06 -1.16
CA ILE A 13 -2.14 28.15 -1.88
C ILE A 13 -2.47 29.49 -1.21
N ASP A 14 -3.75 29.75 -0.93
CA ASP A 14 -4.21 30.99 -0.30
C ASP A 14 -3.75 31.13 1.16
N SER A 15 -3.30 30.04 1.80
CA SER A 15 -2.84 30.05 3.19
C SER A 15 -1.40 30.54 3.37
N THR A 16 -0.70 30.90 2.29
CA THR A 16 0.71 31.32 2.35
C THR A 16 1.03 32.43 1.36
N GLU A 17 1.95 33.32 1.74
CA GLU A 17 2.54 34.33 0.84
C GLU A 17 3.82 33.81 0.15
N ALA A 18 4.32 32.63 0.55
CA ALA A 18 5.51 32.04 -0.05
C ALA A 18 5.23 31.56 -1.48
N ARG A 19 6.27 31.50 -2.33
CA ARG A 19 6.16 30.87 -3.65
C ARG A 19 5.66 29.43 -3.48
N THR A 20 4.55 29.13 -4.14
CA THR A 20 4.01 27.79 -4.23
C THR A 20 4.58 27.07 -5.46
N VAL A 21 4.74 25.76 -5.32
CA VAL A 21 5.13 24.84 -6.41
C VAL A 21 4.14 23.70 -6.33
N THR A 22 3.43 23.45 -7.43
CA THR A 22 2.47 22.35 -7.52
C THR A 22 3.16 21.09 -8.02
N TYR A 23 2.78 19.94 -7.46
CA TYR A 23 3.28 18.64 -7.89
C TYR A 23 2.14 17.63 -7.99
N GLY A 24 2.30 16.59 -8.82
CA GLY A 24 1.32 15.53 -8.91
C GLY A 24 1.39 14.69 -10.18
N VAL A 25 0.35 13.92 -10.41
CA VAL A 25 0.13 13.06 -11.58
C VAL A 25 -0.87 13.71 -12.55
N GLU A 26 -1.75 14.59 -12.07
CA GLU A 26 -2.68 15.32 -12.93
C GLU A 26 -2.00 16.44 -13.72
N ASP A 27 -2.51 16.65 -14.93
CA ASP A 27 -2.10 17.72 -15.83
C ASP A 27 -2.18 19.10 -15.14
N GLY A 28 -1.21 19.97 -15.43
CA GLY A 28 -1.16 21.33 -14.90
C GLY A 28 -0.34 21.52 -13.61
N SER A 29 0.32 20.47 -13.12
CA SER A 29 1.32 20.60 -12.05
C SER A 29 2.65 21.12 -12.60
N GLU A 30 3.33 22.01 -11.87
CA GLU A 30 4.67 22.52 -12.24
C GLU A 30 5.70 21.38 -12.28
N ILE A 31 5.55 20.40 -11.39
CA ILE A 31 6.30 19.14 -11.39
C ILE A 31 5.30 18.01 -11.60
N HIS A 32 5.38 17.27 -12.70
CA HIS A 32 4.39 16.25 -12.99
C HIS A 32 4.96 14.94 -13.50
N ALA A 33 4.25 13.86 -13.17
CA ALA A 33 4.52 12.54 -13.71
C ALA A 33 3.67 12.30 -14.96
N ILE A 34 4.29 12.24 -16.12
CA ILE A 34 3.63 11.92 -17.39
C ILE A 34 3.55 10.39 -17.54
N ASP A 35 2.35 9.92 -17.87
CA ASP A 35 2.07 8.53 -18.26
C ASP A 35 2.62 7.49 -17.26
N PRO A 36 2.18 7.54 -15.98
CA PRO A 36 2.61 6.58 -14.99
C PRO A 36 2.08 5.19 -15.33
N ARG A 37 3.00 4.23 -15.44
CA ARG A 37 2.70 2.85 -15.79
C ARG A 37 3.22 1.91 -14.72
N VAL A 38 2.43 0.89 -14.44
CA VAL A 38 2.87 -0.24 -13.62
C VAL A 38 3.99 -0.98 -14.36
N LEU A 39 5.13 -1.12 -13.69
CA LEU A 39 6.25 -1.96 -14.08
C LEU A 39 6.13 -3.33 -13.37
N ASN A 40 7.25 -4.00 -13.10
CA ASN A 40 7.26 -5.25 -12.34
C ASN A 40 6.93 -5.00 -10.86
N ASN A 41 6.29 -5.99 -10.23
CA ASN A 41 6.01 -6.04 -8.78
C ASN A 41 5.22 -4.83 -8.25
N GLY A 42 4.38 -4.19 -9.08
CA GLY A 42 3.58 -3.03 -8.67
C GLY A 42 4.37 -1.72 -8.54
N CYS A 43 5.66 -1.70 -8.90
CA CYS A 43 6.46 -0.48 -9.05
C CYS A 43 5.97 0.33 -10.25
N PHE A 44 6.30 1.62 -10.29
CA PHE A 44 5.85 2.53 -11.34
C PHE A 44 7.02 3.15 -12.09
N GLY A 45 6.86 3.29 -13.40
CA GLY A 45 7.70 4.09 -14.27
C GLY A 45 6.89 5.22 -14.89
N PHE A 46 7.52 6.37 -15.08
CA PHE A 46 6.89 7.56 -15.64
C PHE A 46 7.96 8.50 -16.21
N VAL A 47 7.56 9.51 -16.97
CA VAL A 47 8.44 10.63 -17.33
C VAL A 47 8.23 11.74 -16.32
N LEU A 48 9.26 12.06 -15.53
CA LEU A 48 9.26 13.20 -14.64
C LEU A 48 9.47 14.47 -15.48
N ASP A 49 8.48 15.34 -15.50
CA ASP A 49 8.54 16.64 -16.15
C ASP A 49 8.66 17.76 -15.12
N THR A 50 9.65 18.63 -15.33
CA THR A 50 10.02 19.70 -14.43
C THR A 50 10.38 20.97 -15.22
N PRO A 51 10.41 22.15 -14.59
CA PRO A 51 10.87 23.38 -15.25
C PRO A 51 12.31 23.33 -15.77
N ILE A 52 13.14 22.41 -15.26
CA ILE A 52 14.55 22.26 -15.64
C ILE A 52 14.78 21.11 -16.62
N GLY A 53 13.73 20.41 -17.06
CA GLY A 53 13.79 19.36 -18.07
C GLY A 53 12.94 18.14 -17.75
N LYS A 54 12.98 17.16 -18.67
CA LYS A 54 12.23 15.91 -18.59
C LYS A 54 13.18 14.72 -18.53
N SER A 55 12.87 13.73 -17.70
CA SER A 55 13.66 12.49 -17.64
C SER A 55 12.79 11.28 -17.27
N PRO A 56 13.03 10.09 -17.83
CA PRO A 56 12.37 8.88 -17.39
C PRO A 56 12.83 8.50 -15.97
N VAL A 57 11.86 8.07 -15.15
CA VAL A 57 12.08 7.62 -13.77
C VAL A 57 11.43 6.26 -13.59
N SER A 58 12.15 5.33 -12.93
CA SER A 58 11.61 4.06 -12.47
C SER A 58 11.75 3.94 -10.95
N LEU A 59 10.61 3.83 -10.26
CA LEU A 59 10.59 3.67 -8.80
C LEU A 59 10.93 2.24 -8.40
N ARG A 60 11.59 2.09 -7.25
CA ARG A 60 11.87 0.79 -6.62
C ARG A 60 10.86 0.43 -5.54
N VAL A 61 9.90 1.31 -5.29
CA VAL A 61 8.83 1.13 -4.32
C VAL A 61 7.48 1.04 -5.05
N PRO A 62 6.61 0.12 -4.63
CA PRO A 62 5.38 -0.14 -5.34
C PRO A 62 4.26 0.84 -4.96
N GLY A 63 3.32 1.02 -5.89
CA GLY A 63 2.09 1.78 -5.69
C GLY A 63 2.11 3.21 -6.27
N LEU A 64 0.97 3.60 -6.84
CA LEU A 64 0.79 4.91 -7.49
C LEU A 64 1.06 6.10 -6.56
N HIS A 65 0.78 5.95 -5.26
CA HIS A 65 1.03 6.99 -4.27
C HIS A 65 2.53 7.34 -4.15
N GLN A 66 3.43 6.43 -4.53
CA GLN A 66 4.87 6.69 -4.58
C GLN A 66 5.26 7.58 -5.76
N VAL A 67 4.48 7.59 -6.85
CA VAL A 67 4.67 8.55 -7.95
C VAL A 67 4.42 9.96 -7.46
N GLN A 68 3.34 10.18 -6.70
CA GLN A 68 3.08 11.48 -6.06
C GLN A 68 4.19 11.88 -5.09
N ALA A 69 4.67 10.96 -4.24
CA ALA A 69 5.80 11.22 -3.35
C ALA A 69 7.09 11.58 -4.12
N ALA A 70 7.36 10.91 -5.23
CA ALA A 70 8.49 11.19 -6.10
C ALA A 70 8.41 12.59 -6.73
N THR A 71 7.23 13.00 -7.22
CA THR A 71 7.02 14.37 -7.75
C THR A 71 7.15 15.43 -6.66
N ALA A 72 6.73 15.14 -5.41
CA ALA A 72 6.95 16.03 -4.28
C ALA A 72 8.44 16.19 -3.97
N ALA A 73 9.20 15.09 -3.95
CA ALA A 73 10.64 15.10 -3.73
C ALA A 73 11.37 15.87 -4.85
N ALA A 74 10.98 15.66 -6.11
CA ALA A 74 11.50 16.41 -7.25
C ALA A 74 11.21 17.92 -7.12
N ALA A 75 10.01 18.30 -6.68
CA ALA A 75 9.69 19.72 -6.44
C ALA A 75 10.61 20.37 -5.41
N VAL A 76 10.94 19.64 -4.33
CA VAL A 76 11.91 20.08 -3.34
C VAL A 76 13.30 20.19 -3.95
N GLY A 77 13.73 19.18 -4.71
CA GLY A 77 15.06 19.15 -5.36
C GLY A 77 15.27 20.33 -6.33
N VAL A 78 14.30 20.59 -7.21
CA VAL A 78 14.33 21.75 -8.12
C VAL A 78 14.43 23.05 -7.31
N SER A 79 13.65 23.18 -6.24
CA SER A 79 13.63 24.39 -5.42
C SER A 79 14.91 24.57 -4.57
N ALA A 80 15.63 23.47 -4.31
CA ALA A 80 16.93 23.47 -3.65
C ALA A 80 18.10 23.74 -4.62
N GLY A 81 17.84 23.83 -5.92
CA GLY A 81 18.85 24.10 -6.94
C GLY A 81 19.64 22.88 -7.39
N LEU A 82 19.14 21.67 -7.15
CA LEU A 82 19.70 20.44 -7.73
C LEU A 82 19.44 20.40 -9.23
N ASP A 83 20.35 19.77 -9.97
CA ASP A 83 20.10 19.50 -11.39
C ASP A 83 19.16 18.28 -11.57
N LEU A 84 18.68 18.09 -12.81
CA LEU A 84 17.72 17.03 -13.12
C LEU A 84 18.30 15.63 -12.89
N GLU A 85 19.61 15.46 -13.10
CA GLU A 85 20.30 14.18 -12.98
C GLU A 85 20.39 13.77 -11.51
N GLU A 86 20.78 14.70 -10.63
CA GLU A 86 20.80 14.52 -9.17
C GLU A 86 19.42 14.16 -8.61
N ILE A 87 18.36 14.83 -9.10
CA ILE A 87 16.97 14.57 -8.68
C ILE A 87 16.55 13.16 -9.09
N VAL A 88 16.79 12.78 -10.35
CA VAL A 88 16.42 11.48 -10.89
C VAL A 88 17.19 10.37 -10.18
N GLU A 89 18.48 10.55 -9.92
CA GLU A 89 19.29 9.60 -9.14
C GLU A 89 18.75 9.44 -7.71
N GLY A 90 18.46 10.55 -7.03
CA GLY A 90 17.90 10.55 -5.68
C GLY A 90 16.54 9.82 -5.60
N VAL A 91 15.63 10.11 -6.53
CA VAL A 91 14.32 9.46 -6.58
C VAL A 91 14.44 7.96 -6.89
N GLN A 92 15.29 7.57 -7.84
CA GLN A 92 15.45 6.17 -8.23
C GLN A 92 16.27 5.34 -7.24
N SER A 93 17.11 5.97 -6.42
CA SER A 93 17.88 5.29 -5.38
C SER A 93 17.06 4.99 -4.12
N PHE A 94 15.91 5.66 -3.94
CA PHE A 94 15.04 5.43 -2.78
C PHE A 94 14.53 3.99 -2.75
N VAL A 95 14.82 3.33 -1.64
CA VAL A 95 14.25 2.03 -1.27
C VAL A 95 13.30 2.23 -0.10
N GLY A 96 12.21 1.48 -0.09
CA GLY A 96 11.16 1.61 0.94
C GLY A 96 11.72 1.42 2.35
N LEU A 97 11.03 2.00 3.33
CA LEU A 97 11.33 1.74 4.74
C LEU A 97 10.72 0.40 5.15
N PRO A 98 11.32 -0.32 6.12
CA PRO A 98 10.76 -1.56 6.65
C PRO A 98 9.28 -1.40 7.03
N GLY A 99 8.45 -2.34 6.58
CA GLY A 99 7.00 -2.33 6.82
C GLY A 99 6.20 -1.26 6.07
N ARG A 100 6.77 -0.61 5.06
CA ARG A 100 6.07 0.30 4.13
C ARG A 100 6.14 -0.23 2.70
N CYS A 101 5.15 -1.03 2.33
CA CYS A 101 5.04 -1.67 1.01
C CYS A 101 6.31 -2.47 0.64
N GLU A 102 6.92 -3.14 1.61
CA GLU A 102 8.07 -3.99 1.41
C GLU A 102 7.61 -5.33 0.80
N ILE A 103 8.20 -5.71 -0.33
CA ILE A 103 7.87 -6.96 -1.02
C ILE A 103 8.88 -8.03 -0.62
N LYS A 104 8.38 -9.17 -0.14
CA LYS A 104 9.17 -10.35 0.23
C LYS A 104 8.63 -11.56 -0.53
N GLU A 105 9.52 -12.31 -1.18
CA GLU A 105 9.17 -13.60 -1.78
C GLU A 105 9.50 -14.73 -0.81
N LEU A 106 8.56 -15.63 -0.58
CA LEU A 106 8.75 -16.85 0.20
C LEU A 106 8.91 -18.06 -0.72
N GLU A 107 9.53 -19.13 -0.20
CA GLU A 107 9.51 -20.42 -0.88
C GLU A 107 8.07 -20.93 -1.07
N GLY A 108 7.82 -21.65 -2.17
CA GLY A 108 6.45 -22.00 -2.60
C GLY A 108 5.75 -20.90 -3.41
N GLY A 109 6.45 -19.81 -3.73
CA GLY A 109 5.98 -18.77 -4.64
C GLY A 109 4.94 -17.84 -4.03
N VAL A 110 4.87 -17.75 -2.70
CA VAL A 110 4.03 -16.76 -2.01
C VAL A 110 4.77 -15.43 -1.97
N THR A 111 4.08 -14.35 -2.33
CA THR A 111 4.64 -12.99 -2.26
C THR A 111 3.95 -12.23 -1.14
N ILE A 112 4.71 -11.70 -0.18
CA ILE A 112 4.21 -10.86 0.90
C ILE A 112 4.45 -9.39 0.56
N ILE A 113 3.41 -8.56 0.70
CA ILE A 113 3.47 -7.10 0.68
C ILE A 113 3.26 -6.61 2.12
N ALA A 114 4.34 -6.27 2.79
CA ALA A 114 4.35 -5.80 4.17
C ALA A 114 4.10 -4.29 4.24
N ASP A 115 2.88 -3.90 4.64
CA ASP A 115 2.46 -2.50 4.82
C ASP A 115 1.76 -2.29 6.18
N HIS A 116 2.39 -2.77 7.25
CA HIS A 116 1.83 -2.90 8.59
C HIS A 116 2.22 -1.76 9.56
N TYR A 117 2.90 -0.71 9.08
CA TYR A 117 3.30 0.40 9.95
C TYR A 117 2.11 1.25 10.42
N ASN A 118 1.16 1.53 9.53
CA ASN A 118 -0.05 2.28 9.86
C ASN A 118 -1.20 1.95 8.91
N ALA A 119 -2.43 2.15 9.36
CA ALA A 119 -3.62 2.00 8.55
C ALA A 119 -4.60 3.16 8.78
N ASN A 120 -5.11 3.67 7.67
CA ASN A 120 -6.22 4.61 7.58
C ASN A 120 -6.96 4.34 6.25
N PRO A 121 -8.19 4.84 6.05
CA PRO A 121 -9.00 4.48 4.88
C PRO A 121 -8.32 4.73 3.53
N VAL A 122 -7.63 5.87 3.40
CA VAL A 122 -6.91 6.24 2.16
C VAL A 122 -5.77 5.26 1.88
N SER A 123 -4.96 4.93 2.88
CA SER A 123 -3.86 3.99 2.73
C SER A 123 -4.35 2.55 2.50
N MET A 124 -5.47 2.13 3.12
CA MET A 124 -6.09 0.83 2.87
C MET A 124 -6.54 0.70 1.42
N ALA A 125 -7.15 1.76 0.87
CA ALA A 125 -7.54 1.80 -0.54
C ALA A 125 -6.33 1.72 -1.48
N ALA A 126 -5.22 2.40 -1.15
CA ALA A 126 -3.99 2.34 -1.92
C ALA A 126 -3.33 0.95 -1.87
N ALA A 127 -3.32 0.32 -0.69
CA ALA A 127 -2.83 -1.03 -0.49
C ALA A 127 -3.65 -2.06 -1.30
N GLN A 128 -4.98 -1.97 -1.26
CA GLN A 128 -5.86 -2.81 -2.08
C GLN A 128 -5.54 -2.66 -3.57
N ARG A 129 -5.40 -1.43 -4.10
CA ARG A 129 -5.05 -1.21 -5.51
C ARG A 129 -3.71 -1.81 -5.89
N LEU A 130 -2.72 -1.72 -5.00
CA LEU A 130 -1.43 -2.36 -5.20
C LEU A 130 -1.60 -3.88 -5.30
N LEU A 131 -2.32 -4.50 -4.36
CA LEU A 131 -2.57 -5.94 -4.39
C LEU A 131 -3.33 -6.38 -5.65
N GLU A 132 -4.32 -5.59 -6.11
CA GLU A 132 -5.08 -5.85 -7.34
C GLU A 132 -4.20 -5.80 -8.61
N SER A 133 -3.08 -5.08 -8.59
CA SER A 133 -2.13 -5.00 -9.71
C SER A 133 -1.38 -6.32 -9.98
N PHE A 134 -1.37 -7.25 -9.02
CA PHE A 134 -0.85 -8.60 -9.22
C PHE A 134 -1.89 -9.44 -9.95
N LEU A 135 -1.84 -9.41 -11.29
CA LEU A 135 -2.75 -10.15 -12.17
C LEU A 135 -2.53 -11.67 -12.08
N GLU A 136 -3.58 -12.44 -12.33
CA GLU A 136 -3.56 -13.91 -12.42
C GLU A 136 -3.09 -14.66 -11.15
N ARG A 137 -2.93 -13.95 -10.03
CA ARG A 137 -2.58 -14.53 -8.73
C ARG A 137 -3.73 -14.37 -7.76
N ARG A 138 -3.87 -15.32 -6.83
CA ARG A 138 -4.84 -15.21 -5.74
C ARG A 138 -4.37 -14.13 -4.75
N ARG A 139 -5.22 -13.12 -4.56
CA ARG A 139 -4.94 -11.93 -3.74
C ARG A 139 -5.52 -12.08 -2.34
N VAL A 140 -4.67 -12.24 -1.35
CA VAL A 140 -5.04 -12.37 0.06
C VAL A 140 -4.76 -11.04 0.77
N MET A 141 -5.77 -10.45 1.38
CA MET A 141 -5.63 -9.22 2.16
C MET A 141 -5.77 -9.57 3.65
N VAL A 142 -4.69 -9.40 4.41
CA VAL A 142 -4.65 -9.51 5.87
C VAL A 142 -4.76 -8.10 6.45
N VAL A 143 -5.87 -7.80 7.12
CA VAL A 143 -6.19 -6.47 7.63
C VAL A 143 -6.38 -6.48 9.14
N GLY A 144 -5.74 -5.54 9.81
CA GLY A 144 -5.97 -5.22 11.22
C GLY A 144 -6.86 -3.99 11.39
N GLU A 145 -7.15 -3.67 12.64
CA GLU A 145 -7.87 -2.45 12.98
C GLU A 145 -7.14 -1.19 12.52
N MET A 146 -7.93 -0.19 12.14
CA MET A 146 -7.49 1.20 12.00
C MET A 146 -7.74 1.95 13.32
N TRP A 147 -6.69 2.52 13.90
CA TRP A 147 -6.75 3.29 15.15
C TRP A 147 -6.75 4.80 14.89
N ASP A 148 -6.97 5.58 15.94
CA ASP A 148 -7.00 7.06 15.91
C ASP A 148 -8.06 7.68 14.98
N LEU A 149 -9.16 6.96 14.75
CA LEU A 149 -10.27 7.38 13.87
C LEU A 149 -11.37 8.21 14.55
N GLY A 150 -11.31 8.35 15.88
CA GLY A 150 -12.34 9.04 16.66
C GLY A 150 -13.73 8.39 16.55
N GLU A 151 -14.77 9.22 16.62
CA GLU A 151 -16.18 8.77 16.62
C GLU A 151 -16.60 8.07 15.31
N ARG A 152 -15.90 8.34 14.21
CA ARG A 152 -16.18 7.77 12.90
C ARG A 152 -15.50 6.43 12.64
N SER A 153 -14.95 5.79 13.69
CA SER A 153 -14.25 4.52 13.56
C SER A 153 -15.09 3.46 12.83
N VAL A 154 -16.37 3.32 13.18
CA VAL A 154 -17.27 2.34 12.56
C VAL A 154 -17.45 2.63 11.07
N ASP A 155 -17.86 3.87 10.72
CA ASP A 155 -18.05 4.31 9.33
C ASP A 155 -16.84 4.01 8.45
N TYR A 156 -15.63 4.29 8.97
CA TYR A 156 -14.40 4.09 8.22
C TYR A 156 -14.06 2.62 8.02
N HIS A 157 -14.30 1.76 9.03
CA HIS A 157 -14.13 0.31 8.85
C HIS A 157 -15.14 -0.24 7.85
N GLN A 158 -16.40 0.22 7.89
CA GLN A 158 -17.42 -0.14 6.91
C GLN A 158 -17.04 0.27 5.49
N GLN A 159 -16.63 1.53 5.28
CA GLN A 159 -16.16 2.02 3.97
C GLN A 159 -15.00 1.18 3.40
N VAL A 160 -14.04 0.80 4.25
CA VAL A 160 -12.95 -0.10 3.83
C VAL A 160 -13.50 -1.50 3.50
N GLY A 161 -14.46 -1.99 4.26
CA GLY A 161 -15.14 -3.27 4.02
C GLY A 161 -15.86 -3.31 2.67
N GLU A 162 -16.72 -2.34 2.40
CA GLU A 162 -17.42 -2.17 1.11
C GLU A 162 -16.42 -2.14 -0.04
N ARG A 163 -15.30 -1.43 0.14
CA ARG A 163 -14.27 -1.30 -0.89
C ARG A 163 -13.57 -2.63 -1.16
N ILE A 164 -13.18 -3.37 -0.12
CA ILE A 164 -12.57 -4.69 -0.26
C ILE A 164 -13.57 -5.64 -0.92
N GLY A 165 -14.83 -5.59 -0.47
CA GLY A 165 -15.90 -6.45 -0.96
C GLY A 165 -16.24 -6.25 -2.43
N SER A 166 -16.17 -5.00 -2.90
CA SER A 166 -16.41 -4.61 -4.30
C SER A 166 -15.17 -4.72 -5.18
N GLY A 167 -14.02 -5.06 -4.61
CA GLY A 167 -12.73 -5.12 -5.29
C GLY A 167 -12.39 -6.50 -5.82
N ASN A 168 -11.21 -6.60 -6.43
CA ASN A 168 -10.66 -7.86 -6.95
C ASN A 168 -9.80 -8.56 -5.88
N ILE A 169 -10.35 -8.74 -4.69
CA ILE A 169 -9.70 -9.43 -3.57
C ILE A 169 -10.22 -10.85 -3.45
N ASP A 170 -9.32 -11.82 -3.31
CA ASP A 170 -9.70 -13.22 -3.35
C ASP A 170 -9.91 -13.88 -1.99
N TYR A 171 -9.30 -13.31 -0.96
CA TYR A 171 -9.43 -13.79 0.40
C TYR A 171 -9.16 -12.67 1.38
N LEU A 172 -9.94 -12.61 2.45
CA LEU A 172 -9.82 -11.61 3.48
C LEU A 172 -9.57 -12.27 4.83
N ILE A 173 -8.47 -11.90 5.48
CA ILE A 173 -8.18 -12.27 6.86
C ILE A 173 -8.24 -10.99 7.69
N ALA A 174 -9.25 -10.88 8.53
CA ALA A 174 -9.48 -9.71 9.36
C ALA A 174 -9.10 -9.99 10.83
N VAL A 175 -8.34 -9.10 11.44
CA VAL A 175 -7.77 -9.29 12.78
C VAL A 175 -8.19 -8.16 13.70
N GLY A 176 -8.79 -8.51 14.83
CA GLY A 176 -9.19 -7.55 15.86
C GLY A 176 -10.71 -7.31 15.91
N PRO A 177 -11.28 -6.99 17.08
CA PRO A 177 -12.72 -6.75 17.26
C PRO A 177 -13.34 -5.72 16.30
N LYS A 178 -12.68 -4.57 16.05
CA LYS A 178 -13.24 -3.50 15.21
C LYS A 178 -13.31 -3.86 13.71
N THR A 179 -12.61 -4.90 13.28
CA THR A 179 -12.69 -5.37 11.89
C THR A 179 -14.00 -6.11 11.59
N ARG A 180 -14.85 -6.37 12.60
CA ARG A 180 -16.18 -6.96 12.38
C ARG A 180 -17.09 -6.07 11.53
N ASP A 181 -17.04 -4.76 11.73
CA ASP A 181 -17.81 -3.81 10.93
C ASP A 181 -17.35 -3.80 9.47
N LEU A 182 -16.03 -3.91 9.25
CA LEU A 182 -15.43 -4.09 7.92
C LEU A 182 -15.93 -5.39 7.26
N ILE A 183 -15.94 -6.50 7.99
CA ILE A 183 -16.39 -7.79 7.48
C ILE A 183 -17.88 -7.77 7.11
N ALA A 184 -18.72 -7.17 7.97
CA ALA A 184 -20.15 -7.05 7.71
C ALA A 184 -20.40 -6.28 6.41
N ALA A 185 -19.77 -5.12 6.27
CA ALA A 185 -19.91 -4.27 5.09
C ALA A 185 -19.36 -4.95 3.81
N ALA A 186 -18.25 -5.69 3.90
CA ALA A 186 -17.73 -6.47 2.78
C ALA A 186 -18.72 -7.54 2.30
N LYS A 187 -19.40 -8.22 3.24
CA LYS A 187 -20.40 -9.24 2.92
C LYS A 187 -21.65 -8.63 2.28
N GLU A 188 -22.09 -7.46 2.74
CA GLU A 188 -23.27 -6.77 2.20
C GLU A 188 -23.13 -6.43 0.71
N VAL A 189 -21.91 -6.13 0.26
CA VAL A 189 -21.61 -5.88 -1.16
C VAL A 189 -21.24 -7.15 -1.95
N GLY A 190 -21.41 -8.34 -1.35
CA GLY A 190 -21.31 -9.63 -2.05
C GLY A 190 -20.03 -10.42 -1.83
N PHE A 191 -19.14 -10.01 -0.90
CA PHE A 191 -17.95 -10.81 -0.59
C PHE A 191 -18.33 -12.11 0.13
N SER A 192 -17.96 -13.25 -0.44
CA SER A 192 -18.37 -14.56 0.09
C SER A 192 -17.84 -14.82 1.49
N GLN A 193 -18.71 -15.30 2.38
CA GLN A 193 -18.35 -15.70 3.74
C GLN A 193 -17.27 -16.80 3.77
N ASP A 194 -17.25 -17.69 2.79
CA ASP A 194 -16.26 -18.78 2.71
C ASP A 194 -14.85 -18.26 2.40
N ARG A 195 -14.75 -17.02 1.93
CA ARG A 195 -13.50 -16.33 1.57
C ARG A 195 -13.03 -15.37 2.67
N ILE A 196 -13.67 -15.39 3.83
CA ILE A 196 -13.35 -14.52 4.97
C ILE A 196 -12.94 -15.37 6.18
N ARG A 197 -11.87 -14.94 6.85
CA ARG A 197 -11.52 -15.39 8.20
C ARG A 197 -11.42 -14.19 9.13
N TRP A 198 -11.88 -14.39 10.36
CA TRP A 198 -11.75 -13.40 11.42
C TRP A 198 -11.04 -14.03 12.61
N TYR A 199 -10.07 -13.30 13.15
CA TYR A 199 -9.39 -13.65 14.38
C TYR A 199 -9.52 -12.49 15.35
N GLU A 200 -9.73 -12.80 16.63
CA GLU A 200 -9.88 -11.78 17.66
C GLU A 200 -8.56 -11.08 17.94
N THR A 201 -7.44 -11.81 17.82
CA THR A 201 -6.09 -11.30 18.09
C THR A 201 -5.11 -11.66 16.99
N THR A 202 -4.02 -10.90 16.91
CA THR A 202 -2.90 -11.19 16.00
C THR A 202 -2.29 -12.56 16.28
N ASP A 203 -2.17 -12.95 17.54
CA ASP A 203 -1.59 -14.24 17.90
C ASP A 203 -2.47 -15.41 17.40
N GLN A 204 -3.80 -15.30 17.51
CA GLN A 204 -4.73 -16.28 16.91
C GLN A 204 -4.61 -16.33 15.39
N ALA A 205 -4.39 -15.19 14.74
CA ALA A 205 -4.17 -15.14 13.30
C ALA A 205 -2.87 -15.88 12.91
N CYS A 206 -1.77 -15.66 13.64
CA CYS A 206 -0.50 -16.34 13.41
C CYS A 206 -0.61 -17.87 13.46
N GLU A 207 -1.43 -18.41 14.37
CA GLU A 207 -1.65 -19.87 14.49
C GLU A 207 -2.32 -20.53 13.28
N HIS A 208 -3.01 -19.73 12.45
CA HIS A 208 -3.89 -20.24 11.40
C HIS A 208 -3.56 -19.72 10.00
N VAL A 209 -2.89 -18.57 9.87
CA VAL A 209 -2.70 -17.86 8.60
C VAL A 209 -2.08 -18.73 7.51
N GLU A 210 -1.09 -19.57 7.85
CA GLU A 210 -0.44 -20.47 6.89
C GLU A 210 -1.42 -21.44 6.22
N LYS A 211 -2.41 -21.95 6.97
CA LYS A 211 -3.40 -22.91 6.48
C LYS A 211 -4.39 -22.28 5.48
N GLU A 212 -4.49 -20.95 5.49
CA GLU A 212 -5.38 -20.19 4.63
C GLU A 212 -4.71 -19.80 3.29
N LEU A 213 -3.39 -19.93 3.21
CA LEU A 213 -2.59 -19.60 2.03
C LEU A 213 -2.38 -20.81 1.12
N LYS A 214 -2.13 -20.49 -0.16
CA LYS A 214 -1.80 -21.45 -1.20
C LYS A 214 -0.49 -21.03 -1.88
N PRO A 215 0.28 -21.99 -2.44
CA PRO A 215 1.39 -21.67 -3.32
C PRO A 215 0.97 -20.69 -4.43
N GLY A 216 1.78 -19.67 -4.67
CA GLY A 216 1.47 -18.62 -5.66
C GLY A 216 0.64 -17.44 -5.15
N ASP A 217 0.14 -17.45 -3.91
CA ASP A 217 -0.64 -16.33 -3.35
C ASP A 217 0.17 -15.04 -3.26
N VAL A 218 -0.50 -13.89 -3.39
CA VAL A 218 0.04 -12.58 -3.00
C VAL A 218 -0.70 -12.11 -1.76
N VAL A 219 0.03 -11.88 -0.68
CA VAL A 219 -0.50 -11.59 0.65
C VAL A 219 -0.12 -10.16 1.04
N LEU A 220 -1.10 -9.27 1.14
CA LEU A 220 -0.88 -7.93 1.69
C LEU A 220 -1.22 -7.90 3.17
N VAL A 221 -0.30 -7.43 4.01
CA VAL A 221 -0.50 -7.32 5.46
C VAL A 221 -0.53 -5.84 5.86
N LYS A 222 -1.65 -5.38 6.43
CA LYS A 222 -1.85 -3.97 6.79
C LYS A 222 -2.71 -3.76 8.01
N GLY A 223 -2.31 -2.85 8.88
CA GLY A 223 -3.03 -2.50 10.10
C GLY A 223 -2.34 -1.35 10.83
N SER A 224 -2.99 -0.78 11.86
CA SER A 224 -2.31 0.18 12.73
C SER A 224 -1.19 -0.49 13.52
N ARG A 225 -0.10 0.25 13.79
CA ARG A 225 1.11 -0.26 14.44
C ARG A 225 0.84 -1.06 15.72
N GLY A 226 -0.13 -0.64 16.52
CA GLY A 226 -0.48 -1.30 17.79
C GLY A 226 -1.05 -2.71 17.62
N MET A 227 -1.53 -3.08 16.42
CA MET A 227 -1.96 -4.44 16.11
C MET A 227 -0.79 -5.43 16.01
N ARG A 228 0.43 -4.92 15.79
CA ARG A 228 1.66 -5.71 15.65
C ARG A 228 1.58 -6.80 14.57
N LEU A 229 1.00 -6.48 13.41
CA LEU A 229 0.83 -7.46 12.33
C LEU A 229 2.15 -7.91 11.68
N GLU A 230 3.29 -7.29 12.03
CA GLU A 230 4.62 -7.85 11.76
C GLU A 230 4.72 -9.31 12.20
N LYS A 231 4.07 -9.70 13.30
CA LYS A 231 4.03 -11.09 13.77
C LYS A 231 3.42 -12.07 12.77
N VAL A 232 2.45 -11.61 11.96
CA VAL A 232 1.84 -12.46 10.93
C VAL A 232 2.85 -12.70 9.82
N ILE A 233 3.64 -11.68 9.47
CA ILE A 233 4.72 -11.81 8.49
C ILE A 233 5.78 -12.76 9.04
N ASP A 234 6.21 -12.57 10.29
CA ASP A 234 7.20 -13.45 10.93
C ASP A 234 6.72 -14.90 10.96
N ALA A 235 5.46 -15.16 11.35
CA ALA A 235 4.88 -16.50 11.33
C ALA A 235 4.94 -17.14 9.93
N LEU A 236 4.54 -16.40 8.88
CA LEU A 236 4.62 -16.87 7.51
C LEU A 236 6.06 -17.18 7.06
N GLN A 237 7.04 -16.43 7.54
CA GLN A 237 8.46 -16.68 7.26
C GLN A 237 9.01 -17.86 8.09
N GLU A 238 8.53 -18.09 9.31
CA GLU A 238 8.96 -19.21 10.16
C GLU A 238 8.35 -20.55 9.71
N GLY A 239 7.11 -20.56 9.25
CA GLY A 239 6.46 -21.72 8.63
C GLY A 239 7.25 -22.29 7.45
N GLU A 240 7.90 -21.42 6.69
CA GLU A 240 8.87 -21.77 5.64
C GLU A 240 9.98 -22.70 6.18
N GLY A 241 10.53 -22.36 7.35
CA GLY A 241 11.58 -23.13 8.02
C GLY A 241 11.13 -24.52 8.48
N ASN A 242 9.84 -24.69 8.80
CA ASN A 242 9.27 -25.97 9.22
C ASN A 242 8.93 -26.89 8.04
N LEU A 243 8.51 -26.34 6.89
CA LEU A 243 8.33 -27.08 5.64
C LEU A 243 9.66 -27.64 5.10
N ARG A 244 10.76 -26.88 5.23
CA ARG A 244 12.11 -27.35 4.87
C ARG A 244 12.59 -28.57 5.67
N ARG A 245 12.15 -28.73 6.93
CA ARG A 245 12.56 -29.86 7.79
C ARG A 245 11.77 -31.14 7.55
N THR A 246 10.60 -31.05 6.92
CA THR A 246 9.69 -32.19 6.71
C THR A 246 9.73 -32.73 5.27
N GLY A 247 10.16 -31.92 4.28
CA GLY A 247 10.37 -32.34 2.89
C GLY A 247 11.77 -32.90 2.56
N GLY A 248 12.64 -33.05 3.56
CA GLY A 248 14.01 -33.57 3.44
C GLY A 248 14.19 -35.01 3.93
N MET A 249 13.20 -35.87 3.71
CA MET A 249 13.29 -37.33 3.90
C MET A 249 12.78 -38.07 2.68
#